data_AF-A0A9P5J819-F1
#
_entry.id   AF-A0A9P5J819-F1
#
_cell.length_a   1.000
_cell.length_b   1.000
_cell.length_c   1.000
_cell.angle_alpha   90.00
_cell.angle_beta   90.00
_cell.angle_gamma   90.00
#
_symmetry.space_group_name_H-M   'P 1'
#
loop_
_entity.id
_entity.type
_entity.pdbx_description
1 polymer ?
#
loop_
_entity_poly.entity_id
_entity_poly.type
_entity_poly.pdbx_seq_one_letter_code
_entity_poly.pdbx_strand_id
1 'polypeptide(L)' 'LRPDLVGRVNAMDMAGKPPNSWSTIDVAIEVKDGWKELASQAATYAQAILTAHPTRTYASVLGYNHKSRCIRFMFFQRGG' A
#
# COMPACT_ATOMS: atom_id res chain seq x y z
N LEU A 1 -11.16 -4.25 -9.81
CA LEU A 1 -10.00 -5.13 -9.54
C LEU A 1 -9.89 -5.30 -8.03
N ARG A 2 -9.68 -6.54 -7.56
CA ARG A 2 -9.55 -6.88 -6.15
C ARG A 2 -8.08 -7.24 -5.89
N PRO A 3 -7.43 -6.65 -4.87
CA PRO A 3 -6.05 -6.99 -4.54
C PRO A 3 -5.89 -8.44 -4.12
N ASP A 4 -4.71 -9.01 -4.36
CA ASP A 4 -4.41 -10.39 -4.01
C ASP A 4 -4.51 -10.58 -2.48
N LEU A 5 -4.01 -9.60 -1.72
CA LEU A 5 -4.11 -9.53 -0.26
C LEU A 5 -4.26 -8.07 0.20
N VAL A 6 -5.01 -7.85 1.29
CA VAL A 6 -5.06 -6.54 1.99
C VAL A 6 -4.63 -6.76 3.42
N GLY A 7 -3.52 -6.15 3.80
CA GLY A 7 -3.08 -6.08 5.19
C GLY A 7 -3.61 -4.81 5.83
N ARG A 8 -4.43 -4.94 6.88
CA ARG A 8 -4.78 -3.82 7.76
C ARG A 8 -3.88 -3.87 8.98
N VAL A 9 -2.97 -2.92 9.12
CA VAL A 9 -2.17 -2.78 10.33
C VAL A 9 -2.83 -1.72 11.21
N ASN A 10 -3.44 -2.16 12.30
CA ASN A 10 -3.73 -1.28 13.43
C ASN A 10 -2.39 -1.01 14.11
N ALA A 11 -1.85 0.19 13.96
CA ALA A 11 -0.66 0.57 14.68
C ALA A 11 -1.02 0.70 16.17
N MET A 12 -0.91 -0.43 16.88
CA MET A 12 -0.99 -0.65 18.32
C MET A 12 -2.08 0.10 19.10
N ASP A 13 -2.95 -0.66 19.75
CA ASP A 13 -3.79 -0.21 20.86
C ASP A 13 -2.89 0.28 22.02
N MET A 14 -2.45 1.53 21.97
CA MET A 14 -1.72 2.20 23.04
C MET A 14 -2.68 3.13 23.75
N ALA A 15 -3.27 2.62 24.83
CA ALA A 15 -4.12 3.41 25.71
C ALA A 15 -3.42 4.73 26.12
N GLY A 16 -4.02 5.87 25.75
CA GLY A 16 -3.74 7.18 26.35
C GLY A 16 -2.71 8.12 25.71
N LYS A 17 -2.40 8.07 24.40
CA LYS A 17 -1.49 9.06 23.76
C LYS A 17 -2.12 9.91 22.61
N PRO A 18 -1.87 11.25 22.54
CA PRO A 18 -2.20 12.14 21.41
C PRO A 18 -1.00 12.30 20.44
N PRO A 19 -1.04 13.23 19.46
CA PRO A 19 -1.68 13.21 18.14
C PRO A 19 -0.74 12.71 17.02
N ASN A 20 0.16 11.78 17.32
CA ASN A 20 0.96 11.09 16.29
C ASN A 20 0.22 9.83 15.85
N SER A 21 -1.11 9.89 15.73
CA SER A 21 -1.93 8.71 15.50
C SER A 21 -1.50 8.11 14.16
N TRP A 22 -0.74 7.02 14.23
CA TRP A 22 -0.51 6.15 13.11
C TRP A 22 -1.87 5.53 12.80
N SER A 23 -2.66 6.29 12.06
CA SER A 23 -3.96 5.88 11.55
C SER A 23 -3.78 4.57 10.79
N THR A 24 -4.80 3.74 10.86
CA THR A 24 -4.88 2.45 10.17
C THR A 24 -4.22 2.52 8.79
N ILE A 25 -3.12 1.79 8.62
CA ILE A 25 -2.43 1.69 7.35
C ILE A 25 -3.00 0.47 6.65
N ASP A 26 -3.86 0.71 5.66
CA ASP A 26 -4.25 -0.31 4.71
C ASP A 26 -3.14 -0.44 3.65
N VAL A 27 -2.53 -1.61 3.59
CA VAL A 27 -1.47 -1.96 2.63
C VAL A 27 -2.06 -2.96 1.64
N ALA A 28 -2.19 -2.55 0.38
CA ALA A 28 -2.45 -3.47 -0.71
C ALA A 28 -1.19 -4.30 -0.97
N ILE A 29 -1.36 -5.61 -1.11
CA ILE A 29 -0.27 -6.55 -1.38
C ILE A 29 -0.58 -7.27 -2.69
N GLU A 30 0.35 -7.17 -3.64
CA GLU A 30 0.27 -7.83 -4.94
C GLU A 30 1.37 -8.89 -5.08
N VAL A 31 1.03 -10.01 -5.74
CA VAL A 31 1.95 -11.12 -5.97
C VAL A 31 2.07 -11.40 -7.46
N LYS A 32 3.24 -11.15 -8.07
CA LYS A 32 3.53 -11.53 -9.48
C LYS A 32 4.98 -11.96 -9.70
N ASP A 33 5.21 -12.61 -10.83
CA ASP A 33 6.53 -13.07 -11.27
C ASP A 33 7.44 -11.93 -11.76
N GLY A 34 6.85 -10.85 -12.30
CA GLY A 34 7.56 -9.74 -12.92
C GLY A 34 7.39 -8.41 -12.18
N TRP A 35 8.49 -7.68 -11.99
CA TRP A 35 8.45 -6.35 -11.36
C TRP A 35 7.66 -5.31 -12.16
N LYS A 36 7.69 -5.39 -13.50
CA LYS A 36 6.97 -4.45 -14.37
C LYS A 36 5.46 -4.58 -14.18
N GLU A 37 4.95 -5.81 -14.12
CA GLU A 37 3.54 -6.11 -13.89
C GLU A 37 3.12 -5.72 -12.47
N LEU A 38 3.93 -6.07 -11.47
CA LEU A 38 3.75 -5.64 -10.08
C LEU A 38 3.64 -4.12 -9.95
N ALA A 39 4.56 -3.38 -10.55
CA ALA A 39 4.56 -1.92 -10.48
C ALA A 39 3.33 -1.31 -11.16
N SER A 40 2.91 -1.86 -12.31
CA SER A 40 1.72 -1.40 -13.04
C SER A 40 0.43 -1.62 -12.24
N GLN A 41 0.29 -2.79 -11.59
CA GLN A 41 -0.86 -3.06 -10.74
C GLN A 41 -0.81 -2.26 -9.44
N ALA A 42 0.35 -2.15 -8.81
CA ALA A 42 0.55 -1.34 -7.62
C ALA A 42 0.18 0.14 -7.85
N ALA A 43 0.54 0.70 -9.01
CA ALA A 43 0.13 2.04 -9.40
C ALA A 43 -1.40 2.18 -9.49
N THR A 44 -2.08 1.15 -10.02
CA THR A 44 -3.55 1.13 -10.11
C THR A 44 -4.19 1.15 -8.72
N TYR A 45 -3.69 0.34 -7.79
CA TYR A 45 -4.17 0.35 -6.40
C TYR A 45 -3.88 1.67 -5.69
N ALA A 46 -2.68 2.21 -5.88
CA ALA A 46 -2.31 3.49 -5.32
C ALA A 46 -3.21 4.62 -5.82
N GLN A 47 -3.53 4.66 -7.10
CA GLN A 47 -4.50 5.61 -7.66
C GLN A 47 -5.89 5.42 -7.05
N ALA A 48 -6.35 4.18 -6.89
CA ALA A 48 -7.64 3.91 -6.26
C ALA A 48 -7.67 4.40 -4.80
N ILE A 49 -6.60 4.16 -4.02
CA ILE A 49 -6.45 4.64 -2.64
C ILE A 49 -6.46 6.17 -2.59
N LEU A 50 -5.67 6.84 -3.44
CA LEU A 50 -5.57 8.31 -3.50
C LEU A 50 -6.86 8.98 -4.00
N THR A 51 -7.66 8.27 -4.80
CA THR A 51 -8.97 8.73 -5.27
C THR A 51 -10.02 8.57 -4.18
N ALA A 52 -10.05 7.42 -3.49
CA ALA A 52 -10.97 7.16 -2.39
C ALA A 52 -10.70 8.02 -1.15
N HIS A 53 -9.45 8.44 -0.94
CA HIS A 53 -9.04 9.28 0.19
C HIS A 53 -8.36 10.57 -0.29
N PRO A 54 -9.13 11.61 -0.66
CA PRO A 54 -8.58 12.83 -1.24
C PRO A 54 -7.61 13.61 -0.35
N THR A 55 -7.67 13.38 0.96
CA THR A 55 -6.79 14.00 1.96
C THR A 55 -5.42 13.32 2.05
N ARG A 56 -5.24 12.12 1.48
CA ARG A 56 -3.93 11.45 1.44
C ARG A 56 -3.04 12.06 0.37
N THR A 57 -1.81 12.41 0.74
CA THR A 57 -0.80 12.94 -0.17
C THR A 57 -0.01 11.84 -0.88
N TYR A 58 0.04 10.64 -0.28
CA TYR A 58 0.72 9.47 -0.82
C TYR A 58 -0.04 8.17 -0.51
N ALA A 59 0.25 7.13 -1.28
CA ALA A 59 -0.19 5.76 -1.05
C ALA A 59 1.00 4.81 -1.12
N SER A 60 1.00 3.80 -0.25
CA SER A 60 2.02 2.75 -0.22
C SER A 60 1.40 1.41 -0.63
N VAL A 61 2.05 0.70 -1.54
CA VAL A 61 1.67 -0.66 -1.95
C VAL A 61 2.87 -1.58 -1.76
N LEU A 62 2.63 -2.78 -1.23
CA LEU A 62 3.65 -3.79 -1.05
C LEU A 62 3.63 -4.74 -2.26
N GLY A 63 4.73 -4.81 -2.99
CA GLY A 63 4.90 -5.79 -4.06
C GLY A 63 5.73 -6.95 -3.59
N TYR A 64 5.19 -8.18 -3.71
CA TYR A 64 5.94 -9.40 -3.50
C TYR A 64 6.21 -10.10 -4.82
N ASN A 65 7.48 -10.26 -5.17
CA ASN A 65 7.89 -11.03 -6.33
C ASN A 65 8.24 -12.45 -5.91
N HIS A 66 7.38 -13.42 -6.20
CA HIS A 66 7.57 -14.81 -5.73
C HIS A 66 8.69 -15.55 -6.46
N LYS A 67 9.04 -15.14 -7.69
CA LYS A 67 10.16 -15.71 -8.45
C LYS A 67 11.52 -15.38 -7.82
N SER A 68 11.71 -14.13 -7.44
CA SER A 68 12.93 -13.63 -6.78
C SER A 68 12.88 -13.71 -5.26
N ARG A 69 11.70 -14.04 -4.68
CA ARG A 69 11.41 -14.06 -3.24
C ARG A 69 11.72 -12.72 -2.56
N CYS A 70 11.48 -11.63 -3.27
CA CYS A 70 11.81 -10.28 -2.82
C CYS A 70 10.55 -9.46 -2.57
N ILE A 71 10.59 -8.62 -1.54
CA ILE A 71 9.54 -7.66 -1.20
C ILE A 71 10.02 -6.24 -1.55
N ARG A 72 9.13 -5.41 -2.09
CA ARG A 72 9.39 -3.97 -2.28
C ARG A 72 8.24 -3.13 -1.75
N PHE A 73 8.60 -2.06 -1.06
CA PHE A 73 7.68 -0.97 -0.71
C PHE A 73 7.66 0.01 -1.87
N MET A 74 6.48 0.24 -2.45
CA MET A 74 6.28 1.18 -3.54
C MET A 74 5.46 2.36 -3.02
N PHE A 75 6.04 3.55 -3.12
CA PHE A 75 5.40 4.79 -2.69
C PHE A 75 4.96 5.58 -3.91
N PHE A 76 3.70 5.98 -3.93
CA PHE A 76 3.08 6.71 -5.01
C PHE A 76 2.54 8.03 -4.48
N GLN A 77 2.78 9.10 -5.23
CA GLN A 77 2.26 10.43 -4.94
C GLN A 77 1.27 10.85 -6.04
N ARG A 78 0.42 11.83 -5.77
CA ARG A 78 -0.53 12.35 -6.76
C ARG A 78 0.14 12.99 -7.99
N GLY A 79 1.40 13.40 -7.88
CA GLY A 79 2.16 14.06 -8.95
C GLY A 79 2.75 13.13 -10.02
N GLY A 80 2.68 11.80 -9.82
CA GLY A 80 3.42 10.82 -10.64
C GLY A 80 4.68 10.36 -9.95
#